data_AF-A0A846YMS4-F1
#
_entry.id   AF-A0A846YMS4-F1
#
_cell.length_a   1.000
_cell.length_b   1.000
_cell.length_c   1.000
_cell.angle_alpha   90.00
_cell.angle_beta   90.00
_cell.angle_gamma   90.00
#
_symmetry.space_group_name_H-M   'P 1'
#
loop_
_entity.id
_entity.type
_entity.pdbx_description
1 polymer ?
#
loop_
_entity_poly.entity_id
_entity_poly.type
_entity_poly.pdbx_seq_one_letter_code
_entity_poly.pdbx_strand_id
1 'polypeptide(L)'
;MSFLMRRNLPLAWAGWFDDFTSYTTGSIQLPWRHLGDGTTADITEDDTLHIPSNVATVTGGGESYAYQPFTPNWGVELEVYFPVEGLVVQSFAIYFTDSWTTIGGAFQNCVGVRLMNAPLVYSGHVFQLVHFYSMMSADDNLSYWSAPASFFGQWHTVQIWCEDDKWIRIWMNGTYVGSQMIRPAFRLGPGRRCLRFVNAALCDTWIRKLYHYDRPPSIPPKTVWQQDFYDDFNGRSGNQNGVNGWVQYGADAAVVADSWSTTATTEGNWQGLLRDTGNLSGRQRIEATVGGNIGPNNGAASALILATNTAADQGLAANIFGNKLWVSNWSGNIATASFTMMQDLPESFGLTVKSGDRVAFSIYNGIGWIEINDVPQLCVGWMHGVVPAANNYAGLRVGRGSSGNSHSWNDVRIFSGLG
;
A
#
# COMPACT_ATOMS: atom_id res chain seq x y z
N MET A 1 -0.29 -5.20 37.39
CA MET A 1 -1.60 -4.53 37.49
C MET A 1 -1.83 -3.75 36.19
N SER A 2 -2.78 -4.15 35.35
CA SER A 2 -3.12 -3.41 34.13
C SER A 2 -4.30 -2.48 34.41
N PHE A 3 -4.12 -1.18 34.22
CA PHE A 3 -5.22 -0.21 34.34
C PHE A 3 -5.75 0.16 32.96
N LEU A 4 -7.07 0.19 32.82
CA LEU A 4 -7.79 0.57 31.60
C LEU A 4 -7.89 2.10 31.56
N MET A 5 -7.21 2.75 30.60
CA MET A 5 -7.43 4.18 30.35
C MET A 5 -8.64 4.42 29.45
N ARG A 6 -9.37 5.48 29.82
CA ARG A 6 -10.61 5.99 29.23
C ARG A 6 -10.43 6.29 27.73
N ARG A 7 -11.35 5.76 26.92
CA ARG A 7 -11.42 5.96 25.46
C ARG A 7 -11.82 7.40 25.12
N ASN A 8 -10.88 8.20 24.65
CA ASN A 8 -11.13 9.39 23.82
C ASN A 8 -10.29 9.26 22.53
N LEU A 9 -10.96 9.06 21.40
CA LEU A 9 -10.38 9.28 20.07
C LEU A 9 -10.10 10.80 19.95
N PRO A 10 -8.88 11.25 19.61
CA PRO A 10 -7.89 10.56 18.78
C PRO A 10 -6.57 10.18 19.48
N LEU A 11 -6.53 10.15 20.83
CA LEU A 11 -5.27 10.07 21.60
C LEU A 11 -5.08 8.77 22.41
N ALA A 12 -6.01 7.82 22.33
CA ALA A 12 -5.81 6.51 22.96
C ALA A 12 -4.88 5.64 22.09
N TRP A 13 -3.57 5.86 22.18
CA TRP A 13 -2.55 4.91 21.73
C TRP A 13 -2.54 3.74 22.71
N ALA A 14 -3.33 2.72 22.42
CA ALA A 14 -3.21 1.45 23.10
C ALA A 14 -2.14 0.63 22.38
N GLY A 15 -1.21 0.08 23.14
CA GLY A 15 -0.19 -0.79 22.59
C GLY A 15 0.52 -1.55 23.70
N TRP A 16 1.26 -2.55 23.28
CA TRP A 16 2.10 -3.37 24.15
C TRP A 16 3.52 -3.19 23.74
N PHE A 17 4.33 -2.80 24.71
CA PHE A 17 5.76 -2.66 24.57
C PHE A 17 6.43 -3.76 25.38
N ASP A 18 7.40 -4.43 24.75
CA ASP A 18 8.22 -5.46 25.35
C ASP A 18 9.69 -5.12 25.06
N ASP A 19 10.45 -4.77 26.11
CA ASP A 19 11.90 -4.62 26.09
C ASP A 19 12.62 -5.79 26.77
N PHE A 20 11.86 -6.84 27.13
CA PHE A 20 12.31 -8.07 27.76
C PHE A 20 13.01 -7.95 29.13
N THR A 21 13.17 -6.73 29.66
CA THR A 21 13.86 -6.47 30.95
C THR A 21 13.09 -6.99 32.17
N SER A 22 11.77 -7.20 32.04
CA SER A 22 10.91 -7.68 33.13
C SER A 22 10.86 -9.20 33.27
N TYR A 23 11.48 -9.94 32.34
CA TYR A 23 11.43 -11.39 32.31
C TYR A 23 12.65 -11.99 33.01
N THR A 24 12.48 -13.22 33.51
CA THR A 24 13.63 -13.97 34.01
C THR A 24 14.36 -14.60 32.84
N THR A 25 15.69 -14.53 32.83
CA THR A 25 16.55 -15.24 31.87
C THR A 25 16.20 -16.73 31.80
N GLY A 26 16.22 -17.28 30.58
CA GLY A 26 15.83 -18.65 30.29
C GLY A 26 14.52 -18.73 29.51
N SER A 27 13.76 -19.81 29.70
CA SER A 27 12.60 -20.10 28.85
C SER A 27 11.61 -18.95 28.74
N ILE A 28 11.11 -18.74 27.52
CA ILE A 28 10.09 -17.72 27.23
C ILE A 28 8.86 -17.85 28.15
N GLN A 29 8.33 -16.71 28.61
CA GLN A 29 7.21 -16.64 29.57
C GLN A 29 6.00 -15.92 28.95
N LEU A 30 4.81 -16.09 29.55
CA LEU A 30 3.62 -15.35 29.13
C LEU A 30 3.90 -13.84 29.08
N PRO A 31 3.40 -13.11 28.06
CA PRO A 31 2.33 -13.44 27.10
C PRO A 31 2.79 -14.22 25.85
N TRP A 32 4.03 -14.69 25.82
CA TRP A 32 4.58 -15.43 24.71
C TRP A 32 4.35 -16.93 24.83
N ARG A 33 4.32 -17.62 23.68
CA ARG A 33 4.24 -19.07 23.62
C ARG A 33 4.94 -19.63 22.39
N HIS A 34 5.81 -20.61 22.59
CA HIS A 34 6.34 -21.43 21.50
C HIS A 34 5.28 -22.42 21.01
N LEU A 35 5.19 -22.57 19.70
CA LEU A 35 4.21 -23.43 19.03
C LEU A 35 4.85 -24.10 17.83
N GLY A 36 4.55 -25.38 17.61
CA GLY A 36 5.07 -26.13 16.47
C GLY A 36 6.40 -26.79 16.80
N ASP A 37 7.30 -26.83 15.82
CA ASP A 37 8.61 -27.46 15.86
C ASP A 37 9.76 -26.49 16.11
N GLY A 38 10.98 -27.01 16.28
CA GLY A 38 12.16 -26.22 16.58
C GLY A 38 12.41 -26.05 18.07
N THR A 39 13.49 -25.34 18.39
CA THR A 39 13.86 -25.03 19.77
C THR A 39 13.05 -23.84 20.26
N THR A 40 12.48 -23.96 21.46
CA THR A 40 11.80 -22.86 22.15
C THR A 40 12.74 -21.69 22.37
N ALA A 41 12.30 -20.48 22.04
CA ALA A 41 13.01 -19.25 22.37
C ALA A 41 13.23 -19.05 23.87
N ASP A 42 14.19 -18.20 24.18
CA ASP A 42 14.59 -17.84 25.53
C ASP A 42 14.87 -16.35 25.66
N ILE A 43 14.82 -15.85 26.90
CA ILE A 43 15.27 -14.52 27.27
C ILE A 43 16.73 -14.63 27.69
N THR A 44 17.60 -13.87 27.03
CA THR A 44 19.04 -13.88 27.31
C THR A 44 19.40 -13.05 28.55
N GLU A 45 20.65 -13.11 28.99
CA GLU A 45 21.17 -12.25 30.08
C GLU A 45 21.24 -10.76 29.69
N ASP A 46 21.19 -10.45 28.38
CA ASP A 46 21.21 -9.09 27.83
C ASP A 46 19.80 -8.50 27.63
N ASP A 47 18.78 -9.07 28.29
CA ASP A 47 17.37 -8.68 28.15
C ASP A 47 16.91 -8.68 26.69
N THR A 48 17.17 -9.77 25.97
CA THR A 48 16.73 -9.95 24.58
C THR A 48 15.96 -11.24 24.40
N LEU A 49 14.94 -11.21 23.55
CA LEU A 49 14.31 -12.43 23.05
C LEU A 49 15.20 -13.06 21.99
N HIS A 50 15.75 -14.23 22.30
CA HIS A 50 16.52 -15.07 21.40
C HIS A 50 15.63 -16.11 20.75
N ILE A 51 15.58 -16.12 19.42
CA ILE A 51 14.78 -17.03 18.59
C ILE A 51 15.76 -17.94 17.82
N PRO A 52 15.93 -19.20 18.27
CA PRO A 52 16.84 -20.15 17.65
C PRO A 52 16.53 -20.41 16.16
N SER A 53 17.55 -20.78 15.41
CA SER A 53 17.44 -21.23 14.02
C SER A 53 16.53 -22.46 13.91
N ASN A 54 15.59 -22.40 12.96
CA ASN A 54 14.73 -23.52 12.58
C ASN A 54 14.57 -23.60 11.05
N VAL A 55 15.70 -23.65 10.33
CA VAL A 55 15.75 -23.67 8.86
C VAL A 55 14.88 -24.78 8.23
N ALA A 56 14.77 -25.92 8.89
CA ALA A 56 14.07 -27.10 8.39
C ALA A 56 12.65 -27.22 8.94
N THR A 57 12.03 -26.09 9.30
CA THR A 57 10.71 -26.11 9.91
C THR A 57 9.68 -26.81 9.00
N VAL A 58 8.89 -27.71 9.58
CA VAL A 58 7.83 -28.46 8.89
C VAL A 58 6.44 -28.04 9.35
N THR A 59 6.31 -27.42 10.53
CA THR A 59 5.02 -26.92 11.05
C THR A 59 4.95 -25.40 11.17
N GLY A 60 5.99 -24.69 10.75
CA GLY A 60 6.09 -23.24 10.90
C GLY A 60 6.34 -22.85 12.34
N GLY A 61 7.14 -23.66 13.03
CA GLY A 61 7.41 -23.57 14.45
C GLY A 61 8.05 -22.25 14.87
N GLY A 62 7.59 -21.72 15.99
CA GLY A 62 8.09 -20.48 16.55
C GLY A 62 7.14 -19.77 17.51
N GLU A 63 7.49 -18.52 17.82
CA GLU A 63 7.08 -17.79 19.00
C GLU A 63 5.91 -16.90 18.67
N SER A 64 4.82 -17.05 19.43
CA SER A 64 3.59 -16.31 19.22
C SER A 64 3.30 -15.38 20.39
N TYR A 65 2.97 -14.14 20.09
CA TYR A 65 2.65 -13.09 21.06
C TYR A 65 1.14 -12.97 21.22
N ALA A 66 0.64 -13.00 22.46
CA ALA A 66 -0.81 -13.01 22.69
C ALA A 66 -1.50 -11.66 22.43
N TYR A 67 -0.78 -10.55 22.56
CA TYR A 67 -1.39 -9.23 22.52
C TYR A 67 -1.52 -8.67 21.10
N GLN A 68 -2.62 -7.95 20.84
CA GLN A 68 -2.97 -7.43 19.52
C GLN A 68 -3.70 -6.08 19.58
N PRO A 69 -3.42 -5.15 18.65
CA PRO A 69 -4.08 -3.86 18.51
C PRO A 69 -5.60 -3.96 18.37
N PHE A 70 -6.30 -2.94 18.86
CA PHE A 70 -7.76 -2.94 18.91
C PHE A 70 -8.40 -2.30 17.68
N THR A 71 -7.70 -1.43 16.98
CA THR A 71 -8.21 -0.65 15.83
C THR A 71 -7.70 -1.21 14.49
N PRO A 72 -8.41 -0.93 13.38
CA PRO A 72 -7.97 -1.36 12.04
C PRO A 72 -6.69 -0.68 11.53
N ASN A 73 -6.24 0.39 12.21
CA ASN A 73 -5.00 1.09 11.88
C ASN A 73 -4.01 0.85 13.00
N TRP A 74 -2.99 0.06 12.73
CA TRP A 74 -2.06 -0.38 13.76
C TRP A 74 -0.66 -0.54 13.20
N GLY A 75 0.31 -0.75 14.08
CA GLY A 75 1.69 -0.96 13.69
C GLY A 75 2.41 -1.90 14.63
N VAL A 76 3.47 -2.50 14.11
CA VAL A 76 4.48 -3.19 14.90
C VAL A 76 5.84 -2.56 14.59
N GLU A 77 6.63 -2.34 15.62
CA GLU A 77 8.03 -1.91 15.53
C GLU A 77 8.89 -2.87 16.32
N LEU A 78 10.03 -3.26 15.75
CA LEU A 78 10.96 -4.20 16.37
C LEU A 78 12.41 -3.78 16.13
N GLU A 79 13.22 -3.89 17.17
CA GLU A 79 14.68 -3.80 17.08
C GLU A 79 15.24 -5.22 16.98
N VAL A 80 15.66 -5.62 15.78
CA VAL A 80 16.02 -7.00 15.42
C VAL A 80 17.48 -7.11 14.97
N TYR A 81 18.16 -8.16 15.42
CA TYR A 81 19.46 -8.60 14.93
C TYR A 81 19.29 -9.94 14.23
N PHE A 82 19.46 -9.93 12.91
CA PHE A 82 19.30 -11.10 12.05
C PHE A 82 20.56 -11.27 11.19
N PRO A 83 21.63 -11.88 11.75
CA PRO A 83 22.96 -11.91 11.14
C PRO A 83 23.07 -12.95 10.01
N VAL A 84 22.08 -12.97 9.13
CA VAL A 84 21.99 -13.93 8.05
C VAL A 84 23.02 -13.63 6.96
N GLU A 85 23.68 -14.68 6.47
CA GLU A 85 24.64 -14.62 5.37
C GLU A 85 24.60 -15.90 4.52
N GLY A 86 25.50 -15.97 3.53
CA GLY A 86 25.67 -17.13 2.67
C GLY A 86 24.76 -17.13 1.45
N LEU A 87 24.88 -18.17 0.62
CA LEU A 87 24.21 -18.28 -0.68
C LEU A 87 22.80 -18.88 -0.62
N VAL A 88 22.46 -19.52 0.51
CA VAL A 88 21.18 -20.20 0.69
C VAL A 88 20.09 -19.20 1.02
N VAL A 89 18.92 -19.41 0.42
CA VAL A 89 17.71 -18.66 0.74
C VAL A 89 17.28 -18.93 2.17
N GLN A 90 17.22 -17.89 2.99
CA GLN A 90 16.95 -17.97 4.42
C GLN A 90 16.09 -16.79 4.83
N SER A 91 15.20 -16.98 5.82
CA SER A 91 14.32 -15.89 6.24
C SER A 91 13.93 -15.92 7.71
N PHE A 92 13.83 -14.74 8.28
CA PHE A 92 13.09 -14.48 9.51
C PHE A 92 11.72 -13.88 9.15
N ALA A 93 10.64 -14.57 9.54
CA ALA A 93 9.28 -14.20 9.16
C ALA A 93 8.49 -13.66 10.35
N ILE A 94 7.76 -12.58 10.11
CA ILE A 94 6.81 -11.96 11.04
C ILE A 94 5.43 -12.18 10.45
N TYR A 95 4.66 -13.09 11.04
CA TYR A 95 3.31 -13.41 10.63
C TYR A 95 2.28 -12.62 11.43
N PHE A 96 1.34 -12.03 10.72
CA PHE A 96 0.08 -11.52 11.26
C PHE A 96 -0.97 -12.60 11.15
N THR A 97 -1.52 -12.99 12.29
CA THR A 97 -2.36 -14.17 12.39
C THR A 97 -3.28 -14.11 13.60
N ASP A 98 -4.12 -15.13 13.74
CA ASP A 98 -5.00 -15.33 14.87
C ASP A 98 -4.23 -15.43 16.21
N SER A 99 -4.88 -15.13 17.33
CA SER A 99 -4.26 -15.35 18.64
C SER A 99 -4.08 -16.83 18.96
N TRP A 100 -2.88 -17.20 19.43
CA TRP A 100 -2.64 -18.56 19.93
C TRP A 100 -3.53 -18.91 21.12
N THR A 101 -3.96 -17.91 21.90
CA THR A 101 -4.86 -18.12 23.05
C THR A 101 -6.25 -18.57 22.60
N THR A 102 -6.61 -18.36 21.34
CA THR A 102 -7.92 -18.70 20.78
C THR A 102 -7.88 -20.00 19.99
N ILE A 103 -6.87 -20.18 19.12
CA ILE A 103 -6.85 -21.29 18.15
C ILE A 103 -5.64 -22.23 18.28
N GLY A 104 -4.75 -21.99 19.25
CA GLY A 104 -3.51 -22.76 19.37
C GLY A 104 -2.56 -22.52 18.20
N GLY A 105 -2.13 -23.60 17.53
CA GLY A 105 -1.18 -23.56 16.41
C GLY A 105 -1.79 -23.68 15.00
N ALA A 106 -3.12 -23.73 14.88
CA ALA A 106 -3.82 -24.06 13.63
C ALA A 106 -4.16 -22.83 12.78
N PHE A 107 -3.17 -22.01 12.46
CA PHE A 107 -3.38 -20.74 11.76
C PHE A 107 -3.75 -20.92 10.28
N GLN A 108 -4.65 -20.08 9.79
CA GLN A 108 -5.07 -20.04 8.40
C GLN A 108 -5.05 -18.63 7.83
N ASN A 109 -4.86 -18.51 6.51
CA ASN A 109 -4.93 -17.26 5.74
C ASN A 109 -4.06 -16.13 6.31
N CYS A 110 -2.82 -16.43 6.67
CA CYS A 110 -1.92 -15.53 7.37
C CYS A 110 -1.19 -14.61 6.39
N VAL A 111 -0.74 -13.47 6.90
CA VAL A 111 0.07 -12.51 6.14
C VAL A 111 1.46 -12.48 6.77
N GLY A 112 2.51 -12.73 5.98
CA GLY A 112 3.89 -12.75 6.45
C GLY A 112 4.72 -11.62 5.85
N VAL A 113 5.42 -10.88 6.70
CA VAL A 113 6.54 -10.01 6.31
C VAL A 113 7.84 -10.73 6.63
N ARG A 114 8.63 -11.04 5.61
CA ARG A 114 9.89 -11.78 5.74
C ARG A 114 11.07 -10.85 5.53
N LEU A 115 12.00 -10.85 6.48
CA LEU A 115 13.37 -10.44 6.25
C LEU A 115 14.09 -11.64 5.63
N MET A 116 14.58 -11.50 4.40
CA MET A 116 15.06 -12.63 3.62
C MET A 116 16.44 -12.35 3.03
N ASN A 117 17.38 -13.28 3.23
CA ASN A 117 18.61 -13.36 2.46
C ASN A 117 18.36 -14.26 1.26
N ALA A 118 18.48 -13.72 0.05
CA ALA A 118 18.22 -14.46 -1.19
C ALA A 118 19.13 -13.98 -2.33
N PRO A 119 20.46 -14.13 -2.20
CA PRO A 119 21.42 -13.55 -3.16
C PRO A 119 21.27 -14.10 -4.57
N LEU A 120 20.90 -15.37 -4.74
CA LEU A 120 20.73 -15.99 -6.06
C LEU A 120 19.36 -15.71 -6.72
N VAL A 121 18.36 -15.26 -5.96
CA VAL A 121 16.99 -15.04 -6.45
C VAL A 121 16.71 -13.55 -6.63
N TYR A 122 17.08 -12.73 -5.64
CA TYR A 122 16.79 -11.30 -5.61
C TYR A 122 18.04 -10.42 -5.53
N SER A 123 19.23 -11.00 -5.74
CA SER A 123 20.52 -10.26 -5.70
C SER A 123 20.81 -9.57 -4.35
N GLY A 124 20.33 -10.13 -3.24
CA GLY A 124 20.75 -9.69 -1.90
C GLY A 124 19.70 -9.93 -0.80
N HIS A 125 19.67 -9.00 0.14
CA HIS A 125 18.69 -8.95 1.22
C HIS A 125 17.43 -8.22 0.76
N VAL A 126 16.27 -8.79 1.08
CA VAL A 126 14.97 -8.23 0.72
C VAL A 126 13.98 -8.32 1.88
N PHE A 127 13.00 -7.42 1.85
CA PHE A 127 11.73 -7.62 2.52
C PHE A 127 10.77 -8.28 1.52
N GLN A 128 10.04 -9.31 1.97
CA GLN A 128 9.03 -9.97 1.16
C GLN A 128 7.69 -9.98 1.90
N LEU A 129 6.61 -9.57 1.22
CA LEU A 129 5.24 -9.72 1.71
C LEU A 129 4.58 -10.91 1.02
N VAL A 130 4.10 -11.87 1.82
CA VAL A 130 3.59 -13.15 1.31
C VAL A 130 2.30 -13.53 2.01
N HIS A 131 1.39 -14.17 1.25
CA HIS A 131 0.18 -14.78 1.78
C HIS A 131 0.35 -16.27 2.03
N PHE A 132 -0.30 -16.78 3.07
CA PHE A 132 -0.17 -18.16 3.52
C PHE A 132 -1.52 -18.78 3.81
N TYR A 133 -1.92 -19.82 3.07
CA TYR A 133 -3.10 -20.61 3.44
C TYR A 133 -2.94 -21.21 4.85
N SER A 134 -1.71 -21.60 5.19
CA SER A 134 -1.26 -21.99 6.52
C SER A 134 0.22 -21.63 6.69
N MET A 135 0.77 -21.70 7.90
CA MET A 135 2.15 -21.25 8.21
C MET A 135 3.24 -21.78 7.27
N MET A 136 3.03 -22.94 6.65
CA MET A 136 3.99 -23.57 5.73
C MET A 136 3.52 -23.64 4.28
N SER A 137 2.28 -23.23 3.98
CA SER A 137 1.71 -23.28 2.64
C SER A 137 1.50 -21.86 2.11
N ALA A 138 2.44 -21.39 1.30
CA ALA A 138 2.33 -20.10 0.63
C ALA A 138 1.22 -20.14 -0.42
N ASP A 139 0.36 -19.11 -0.43
CA ASP A 139 -0.55 -18.83 -1.56
C ASP A 139 0.21 -18.11 -2.66
N ASP A 140 0.74 -16.94 -2.33
CA ASP A 140 1.37 -16.06 -3.32
C ASP A 140 2.37 -15.10 -2.67
N ASN A 141 3.44 -14.83 -3.41
CA ASN A 141 4.41 -13.79 -3.07
C ASN A 141 3.89 -12.47 -3.62
N LEU A 142 3.20 -11.69 -2.79
CA LEU A 142 2.56 -10.46 -3.23
C LEU A 142 3.54 -9.41 -3.74
N SER A 143 4.64 -9.22 -3.01
CA SER A 143 5.64 -8.21 -3.37
C SER A 143 6.96 -8.44 -2.63
N TYR A 144 8.03 -7.85 -3.16
CA TYR A 144 9.33 -7.82 -2.53
C TYR A 144 10.04 -6.50 -2.82
N TRP A 145 10.93 -6.10 -1.90
CA TRP A 145 11.69 -4.87 -1.98
C TRP A 145 13.10 -5.11 -1.45
N SER A 146 14.11 -4.54 -2.11
CA SER A 146 15.48 -4.57 -1.61
C SER A 146 15.54 -3.93 -0.22
N ALA A 147 16.25 -4.58 0.70
CA ALA A 147 16.52 -4.00 2.00
C ALA A 147 17.47 -2.80 1.84
N PRO A 148 17.21 -1.65 2.51
CA PRO A 148 18.06 -0.46 2.40
C PRO A 148 19.45 -0.65 3.03
N ALA A 149 19.62 -1.68 3.86
CA ALA A 149 20.91 -2.09 4.42
C ALA A 149 20.98 -3.63 4.47
N SER A 150 22.20 -4.16 4.55
CA SER A 150 22.39 -5.60 4.79
C SER A 150 21.95 -5.96 6.20
N PHE A 151 21.29 -7.12 6.36
CA PHE A 151 20.91 -7.66 7.67
C PHE A 151 22.12 -8.19 8.46
N PHE A 152 23.23 -8.48 7.78
CA PHE A 152 24.36 -9.17 8.37
C PHE A 152 25.08 -8.34 9.44
N GLY A 153 25.14 -8.88 10.66
CA GLY A 153 25.95 -8.33 11.74
C GLY A 153 25.48 -7.00 12.31
N GLN A 154 24.21 -6.61 12.11
CA GLN A 154 23.70 -5.30 12.53
C GLN A 154 22.31 -5.38 13.18
N TRP A 155 22.08 -4.47 14.14
CA TRP A 155 20.76 -4.20 14.69
C TRP A 155 19.99 -3.28 13.75
N HIS A 156 18.71 -3.60 13.57
CA HIS A 156 17.83 -2.83 12.71
C HIS A 156 16.49 -2.56 13.38
N THR A 157 15.99 -1.34 13.22
CA THR A 157 14.62 -1.01 13.57
C THR A 157 13.75 -1.29 12.36
N VAL A 158 12.88 -2.29 12.44
CA VAL A 158 11.87 -2.60 11.43
C VAL A 158 10.54 -2.09 11.93
N GLN A 159 9.86 -1.28 11.12
CA GLN A 159 8.53 -0.78 11.42
C GLN A 159 7.57 -1.23 10.31
N ILE A 160 6.44 -1.81 10.71
CA ILE A 160 5.40 -2.29 9.80
C ILE A 160 4.09 -1.66 10.23
N TRP A 161 3.45 -0.89 9.35
CA TRP A 161 2.12 -0.34 9.59
C TRP A 161 1.09 -1.05 8.74
N CYS A 162 -0.05 -1.38 9.34
CA CYS A 162 -1.24 -1.87 8.67
C CYS A 162 -2.35 -0.82 8.76
N GLU A 163 -2.90 -0.43 7.62
CA GLU A 163 -4.00 0.52 7.52
C GLU A 163 -5.27 -0.22 7.06
N ASP A 164 -6.38 0.07 7.74
CA ASP A 164 -7.70 -0.53 7.52
C ASP A 164 -7.65 -2.07 7.39
N ASP A 165 -6.77 -2.72 8.16
CA ASP A 165 -6.50 -4.16 8.14
C ASP A 165 -6.21 -4.74 6.74
N LYS A 166 -5.81 -3.91 5.77
CA LYS A 166 -5.72 -4.29 4.35
C LYS A 166 -4.52 -3.74 3.59
N TRP A 167 -3.80 -2.77 4.13
CA TRP A 167 -2.68 -2.15 3.45
C TRP A 167 -1.44 -2.11 4.34
N ILE A 168 -0.41 -2.84 3.95
CA ILE A 168 0.83 -2.97 4.72
C ILE A 168 1.89 -2.05 4.14
N ARG A 169 2.63 -1.37 5.03
CA ARG A 169 3.77 -0.52 4.72
C ARG A 169 4.94 -0.86 5.63
N ILE A 170 6.15 -0.82 5.09
CA ILE A 170 7.35 -1.28 5.77
C ILE A 170 8.42 -0.18 5.74
N TRP A 171 9.11 0.00 6.86
CA TRP A 171 10.29 0.83 7.01
C TRP A 171 11.40 0.02 7.70
N MET A 172 12.65 0.38 7.39
CA MET A 172 13.84 -0.13 8.06
C MET A 172 14.76 1.04 8.37
N ASN A 173 15.16 1.19 9.64
CA ASN A 173 15.99 2.28 10.14
C ASN A 173 15.47 3.66 9.72
N GLY A 174 14.15 3.86 9.78
CA GLY A 174 13.46 5.09 9.36
C GLY A 174 13.34 5.29 7.84
N THR A 175 13.93 4.41 7.01
CA THR A 175 13.83 4.48 5.55
C THR A 175 12.63 3.68 5.07
N TYR A 176 11.77 4.27 4.23
CA TYR A 176 10.64 3.58 3.62
C TYR A 176 11.13 2.49 2.67
N VAL A 177 10.61 1.28 2.84
CA VAL A 177 10.98 0.10 2.04
C VAL A 177 9.96 -0.14 0.93
N GLY A 178 8.67 -0.17 1.28
CA GLY A 178 7.62 -0.52 0.33
C GLY A 178 6.25 -0.69 0.96
N SER A 179 5.24 -0.90 0.13
CA SER A 179 3.87 -1.17 0.56
C SER A 179 3.12 -2.03 -0.41
N GLN A 180 2.12 -2.76 0.09
CA GLN A 180 1.25 -3.58 -0.75
C GLN A 180 -0.10 -3.79 -0.05
N MET A 181 -1.17 -3.84 -0.83
CA MET A 181 -2.48 -4.25 -0.33
C MET A 181 -2.62 -5.76 -0.29
N ILE A 182 -3.20 -6.27 0.80
CA ILE A 182 -3.48 -7.69 0.95
C ILE A 182 -4.81 -8.08 0.30
N ARG A 183 -4.89 -9.33 -0.16
CA ARG A 183 -6.07 -9.86 -0.86
C ARG A 183 -7.26 -9.97 0.10
N PRO A 184 -8.51 -9.84 -0.39
CA PRO A 184 -9.70 -9.93 0.45
C PRO A 184 -9.74 -11.17 1.36
N ALA A 185 -9.32 -12.34 0.86
CA ALA A 185 -9.30 -13.59 1.63
C ALA A 185 -8.29 -13.60 2.80
N PHE A 186 -7.28 -12.73 2.74
CA PHE A 186 -6.20 -12.63 3.73
C PHE A 186 -6.32 -11.37 4.60
N ARG A 187 -7.40 -10.59 4.44
CA ARG A 187 -7.62 -9.38 5.24
C ARG A 187 -7.51 -9.70 6.72
N LEU A 188 -6.82 -8.81 7.42
CA LEU A 188 -6.66 -8.89 8.85
C LEU A 188 -7.94 -8.39 9.50
N GLY A 189 -7.97 -8.38 10.83
CA GLY A 189 -9.15 -7.94 11.56
C GLY A 189 -9.05 -8.28 13.03
N PRO A 190 -10.09 -7.95 13.81
CA PRO A 190 -10.16 -8.35 15.21
C PRO A 190 -9.92 -9.85 15.36
N GLY A 191 -8.94 -10.21 16.18
CA GLY A 191 -8.53 -11.61 16.37
C GLY A 191 -7.30 -12.00 15.55
N ARG A 192 -7.05 -11.37 14.39
CA ARG A 192 -6.05 -11.73 13.37
C ARG A 192 -4.89 -10.75 13.25
N ARG A 193 -4.69 -9.93 14.27
CA ARG A 193 -3.58 -8.95 14.34
C ARG A 193 -2.44 -9.45 15.23
N CYS A 194 -2.48 -10.67 15.75
CA CYS A 194 -1.42 -11.20 16.61
C CYS A 194 -0.14 -11.46 15.82
N LEU A 195 0.99 -11.45 16.53
CA LEU A 195 2.30 -11.66 15.96
C LEU A 195 2.76 -13.10 16.19
N ARG A 196 3.40 -13.66 15.17
CA ARG A 196 4.19 -14.88 15.28
C ARG A 196 5.51 -14.72 14.54
N PHE A 197 6.59 -15.16 15.17
CA PHE A 197 7.91 -15.17 14.59
C PHE A 197 8.29 -16.58 14.18
N VAL A 198 8.86 -16.74 12.99
CA VAL A 198 9.39 -18.02 12.50
C VAL A 198 10.75 -17.76 11.91
N ASN A 199 11.77 -18.37 12.52
CA ASN A 199 13.15 -18.25 12.07
C ASN A 199 13.52 -19.45 11.16
N ALA A 200 13.26 -19.29 9.87
CA ALA A 200 13.66 -20.26 8.83
C ALA A 200 15.04 -19.89 8.24
N ALA A 201 16.00 -19.55 9.10
CA ALA A 201 17.39 -19.31 8.74
C ALA A 201 18.32 -20.30 9.45
N LEU A 202 19.58 -20.35 9.02
CA LEU A 202 20.65 -21.15 9.63
C LEU A 202 21.32 -20.42 10.81
N CYS A 203 20.91 -19.19 11.09
CA CYS A 203 21.38 -18.37 12.20
C CYS A 203 20.24 -18.07 13.16
N ASP A 204 20.58 -17.82 14.41
CA ASP A 204 19.63 -17.35 15.41
C ASP A 204 19.26 -15.88 15.15
N THR A 205 18.14 -15.45 15.73
CA THR A 205 17.63 -14.07 15.62
C THR A 205 17.39 -13.52 17.01
N TRP A 206 17.69 -12.25 17.24
CA TRP A 206 17.46 -11.60 18.53
C TRP A 206 16.59 -10.37 18.38
N ILE A 207 15.69 -10.15 19.35
CA ILE A 207 14.82 -8.98 19.41
C ILE A 207 15.03 -8.30 20.77
N ARG A 208 15.36 -7.00 20.74
CA ARG A 208 15.55 -6.19 21.96
C ARG A 208 14.33 -5.39 22.35
N LYS A 209 13.53 -5.01 21.35
CA LYS A 209 12.33 -4.21 21.55
C LYS A 209 11.26 -4.68 20.60
N LEU A 210 10.05 -4.75 21.10
CA LEU A 210 8.84 -4.94 20.33
C LEU A 210 7.81 -3.94 20.81
N TYR A 211 7.26 -3.15 19.89
CA TYR A 211 6.11 -2.31 20.14
C TYR A 211 4.99 -2.67 19.19
N HIS A 212 3.83 -3.04 19.71
CA HIS A 212 2.67 -3.43 18.92
C HIS A 212 1.47 -2.57 19.33
N TYR A 213 0.97 -1.72 18.44
CA TYR A 213 0.19 -0.55 18.87
C TYR A 213 -0.87 -0.11 17.86
N ASP A 214 -1.91 0.52 18.37
CA ASP A 214 -2.91 1.28 17.60
C ASP A 214 -2.32 2.61 17.14
N ARG A 215 -2.67 3.04 15.92
CA ARG A 215 -2.25 4.32 15.36
C ARG A 215 -3.42 5.07 14.71
N PRO A 216 -3.32 6.40 14.56
CA PRO A 216 -4.24 7.16 13.73
C PRO A 216 -4.18 6.69 12.26
N PRO A 217 -5.28 6.79 11.51
CA PRO A 217 -5.29 6.50 10.08
C PRO A 217 -4.35 7.45 9.35
N SER A 218 -3.66 6.93 8.34
CA SER A 218 -2.77 7.73 7.50
C SER A 218 -3.50 8.43 6.37
N ILE A 219 -4.66 7.92 5.98
CA ILE A 219 -5.57 8.60 5.06
C ILE A 219 -6.33 9.66 5.88
N PRO A 220 -6.19 10.96 5.56
CA PRO A 220 -6.86 12.02 6.29
C PRO A 220 -8.39 11.98 6.06
N PRO A 221 -9.18 12.54 7.00
CA PRO A 221 -10.62 12.66 6.80
C PRO A 221 -10.94 13.59 5.63
N LYS A 222 -12.09 13.40 4.98
CA LYS A 222 -12.50 14.20 3.82
C LYS A 222 -12.58 15.71 4.07
N THR A 223 -12.75 16.12 5.32
CA THR A 223 -12.81 17.53 5.74
C THR A 223 -11.51 18.29 5.49
N VAL A 224 -10.39 17.62 5.18
CA VAL A 224 -9.15 18.30 4.78
C VAL A 224 -9.19 18.83 3.35
N TRP A 225 -10.15 18.40 2.52
CA TRP A 225 -10.23 18.77 1.12
C TRP A 225 -11.12 19.99 0.91
N GLN A 226 -10.59 21.00 0.24
CA GLN A 226 -11.33 22.16 -0.24
C GLN A 226 -11.45 22.09 -1.76
N GLN A 227 -12.67 22.22 -2.29
CA GLN A 227 -12.88 22.22 -3.74
C GLN A 227 -12.40 23.55 -4.33
N ASP A 228 -11.48 23.49 -5.28
CA ASP A 228 -10.93 24.66 -5.98
C ASP A 228 -11.53 24.84 -7.37
N PHE A 229 -12.02 23.74 -7.96
CA PHE A 229 -12.46 23.72 -9.34
C PHE A 229 -13.60 22.73 -9.56
N TYR A 230 -14.46 23.07 -10.52
CA TYR A 230 -15.60 22.27 -10.95
C TYR A 230 -15.83 22.40 -12.46
N ASP A 231 -16.06 21.28 -13.14
CA ASP A 231 -16.53 21.24 -14.52
C ASP A 231 -17.38 20.00 -14.78
N ASP A 232 -18.64 20.19 -15.14
CA ASP A 232 -19.58 19.12 -15.50
C ASP A 232 -19.77 18.96 -17.00
N PHE A 233 -19.03 19.73 -17.82
CA PHE A 233 -19.09 19.73 -19.28
C PHE A 233 -20.48 19.94 -19.90
N ASN A 234 -21.52 20.19 -19.10
CA ASN A 234 -22.91 20.22 -19.54
C ASN A 234 -23.15 21.39 -20.50
N GLY A 235 -23.83 21.10 -21.61
CA GLY A 235 -24.18 22.11 -22.62
C GLY A 235 -22.99 22.63 -23.42
N ARG A 236 -21.83 21.96 -23.33
CA ARG A 236 -20.63 22.27 -24.12
C ARG A 236 -20.43 21.22 -25.21
N SER A 237 -19.75 21.61 -26.29
CA SER A 237 -19.31 20.67 -27.32
C SER A 237 -17.95 21.10 -27.89
N GLY A 238 -17.18 20.12 -28.36
CA GLY A 238 -15.90 20.37 -29.01
C GLY A 238 -14.68 20.46 -28.07
N ASN A 239 -13.59 21.01 -28.61
CA ASN A 239 -12.28 21.10 -27.97
C ASN A 239 -12.35 21.94 -26.68
N GLN A 240 -11.69 21.48 -25.60
CA GLN A 240 -11.66 22.14 -24.29
C GLN A 240 -10.36 22.91 -24.01
N ASN A 241 -9.41 22.98 -24.94
CA ASN A 241 -8.18 23.73 -24.78
C ASN A 241 -8.45 25.22 -24.59
N GLY A 242 -8.00 25.78 -23.46
CA GLY A 242 -8.24 27.17 -23.06
C GLY A 242 -9.64 27.44 -22.48
N VAL A 243 -10.54 26.45 -22.47
CA VAL A 243 -11.90 26.58 -21.92
C VAL A 243 -11.86 26.28 -20.42
N ASN A 244 -12.46 27.13 -19.60
CA ASN A 244 -12.51 26.96 -18.14
C ASN A 244 -11.10 26.69 -17.53
N GLY A 245 -10.05 27.29 -18.11
CA GLY A 245 -8.64 27.15 -17.74
C GLY A 245 -8.05 25.75 -17.89
N TRP A 246 -8.67 24.88 -18.68
CA TRP A 246 -8.07 23.63 -19.12
C TRP A 246 -6.98 23.85 -20.18
N VAL A 247 -5.99 22.98 -20.19
CA VAL A 247 -4.96 22.87 -21.23
C VAL A 247 -5.02 21.45 -21.79
N GLN A 248 -5.20 21.32 -23.10
CA GLN A 248 -5.23 20.02 -23.76
C GLN A 248 -3.85 19.64 -24.29
N TYR A 249 -3.48 18.38 -24.09
CA TYR A 249 -2.29 17.73 -24.63
C TYR A 249 -2.71 16.62 -25.59
N GLY A 250 -2.17 16.62 -26.80
CA GLY A 250 -2.60 15.75 -27.89
C GLY A 250 -3.82 16.30 -28.65
N ALA A 251 -4.07 15.73 -29.84
CA ALA A 251 -5.22 16.03 -30.67
C ALA A 251 -6.28 14.93 -30.54
N ASP A 252 -7.49 15.17 -31.04
CA ASP A 252 -8.58 14.16 -31.09
C ASP A 252 -9.22 13.79 -29.75
N ALA A 253 -9.55 14.81 -28.97
CA ALA A 253 -10.50 14.68 -27.86
C ALA A 253 -11.42 15.91 -27.81
N ALA A 254 -12.65 15.70 -27.33
CA ALA A 254 -13.69 16.71 -27.28
C ALA A 254 -14.71 16.38 -26.18
N VAL A 255 -15.55 17.38 -25.83
CA VAL A 255 -16.80 17.10 -25.12
C VAL A 255 -17.80 16.50 -26.09
N VAL A 256 -18.26 15.29 -25.78
CA VAL A 256 -19.29 14.53 -26.50
C VAL A 256 -20.29 14.03 -25.47
N ALA A 257 -21.59 14.26 -25.71
CA ALA A 257 -22.66 13.90 -24.77
C ALA A 257 -22.34 14.32 -23.32
N ASP A 258 -22.00 15.61 -23.15
CA ASP A 258 -21.68 16.23 -21.86
C ASP A 258 -20.54 15.52 -21.08
N SER A 259 -19.59 14.91 -21.79
CA SER A 259 -18.44 14.24 -21.17
C SER A 259 -17.17 14.41 -21.99
N TRP A 260 -16.03 14.54 -21.33
CA TRP A 260 -14.72 14.57 -21.98
C TRP A 260 -14.37 13.19 -22.52
N SER A 261 -14.23 13.08 -23.85
CA SER A 261 -14.09 11.80 -24.56
C SER A 261 -13.04 11.90 -25.66
N THR A 262 -12.39 10.78 -25.96
CA THR A 262 -11.51 10.69 -27.13
C THR A 262 -12.36 10.63 -28.41
N THR A 263 -11.95 11.39 -29.42
CA THR A 263 -12.50 11.33 -30.78
C THR A 263 -11.50 10.71 -31.75
N ALA A 264 -10.41 10.14 -31.24
CA ALA A 264 -9.38 9.51 -32.06
C ALA A 264 -9.96 8.34 -32.86
N THR A 265 -9.46 8.18 -34.07
CA THR A 265 -9.76 7.05 -34.96
C THR A 265 -8.58 6.08 -35.09
N THR A 266 -7.39 6.50 -34.68
CA THR A 266 -6.14 5.73 -34.73
C THR A 266 -5.75 5.22 -33.35
N GLU A 267 -5.30 3.97 -33.29
CA GLU A 267 -4.73 3.36 -32.08
C GLU A 267 -3.48 4.11 -31.59
N GLY A 268 -3.29 4.12 -30.26
CA GLY A 268 -2.11 4.71 -29.63
C GLY A 268 -2.18 6.22 -29.49
N ASN A 269 -3.31 6.82 -29.84
CA ASN A 269 -3.54 8.26 -29.69
C ASN A 269 -4.17 8.54 -28.33
N TRP A 270 -3.44 9.27 -27.48
CA TRP A 270 -3.84 9.61 -26.12
C TRP A 270 -3.91 11.11 -25.92
N GLN A 271 -4.86 11.56 -25.13
CA GLN A 271 -5.11 12.97 -24.87
C GLN A 271 -5.19 13.24 -23.37
N GLY A 272 -4.47 14.27 -22.94
CA GLY A 272 -4.55 14.82 -21.59
C GLY A 272 -5.37 16.10 -21.57
N LEU A 273 -6.15 16.31 -20.53
CA LEU A 273 -6.80 17.58 -20.23
C LEU A 273 -6.41 17.98 -18.81
N LEU A 274 -5.52 18.96 -18.68
CA LEU A 274 -4.85 19.29 -17.42
C LEU A 274 -5.07 20.73 -17.03
N ARG A 275 -5.05 21.01 -15.73
CA ARG A 275 -5.19 22.35 -15.17
C ARG A 275 -4.20 22.52 -14.00
N ASP A 276 -3.70 23.74 -13.86
CA ASP A 276 -2.92 24.16 -12.70
C ASP A 276 -3.82 24.24 -11.45
N THR A 277 -3.41 23.54 -10.40
CA THR A 277 -4.08 23.49 -9.09
C THR A 277 -3.42 24.42 -8.07
N GLY A 278 -2.37 25.15 -8.45
CA GLY A 278 -1.49 25.85 -7.53
C GLY A 278 -0.50 24.91 -6.82
N ASN A 279 0.51 25.48 -6.16
CA ASN A 279 1.47 24.68 -5.40
C ASN A 279 0.83 24.19 -4.09
N LEU A 280 0.44 22.92 -4.06
CA LEU A 280 -0.25 22.29 -2.95
C LEU A 280 0.68 21.41 -2.08
N SER A 281 2.01 21.52 -2.25
CA SER A 281 3.00 20.77 -1.47
C SER A 281 2.69 19.26 -1.36
N GLY A 282 2.25 18.66 -2.48
CA GLY A 282 1.91 17.24 -2.52
C GLY A 282 0.54 16.86 -1.94
N ARG A 283 -0.39 17.82 -1.84
CA ARG A 283 -1.75 17.60 -1.33
C ARG A 283 -2.80 17.94 -2.39
N GLN A 284 -3.05 16.99 -3.27
CA GLN A 284 -3.94 17.17 -4.40
C GLN A 284 -4.97 16.04 -4.45
N ARG A 285 -6.19 16.38 -4.84
CA ARG A 285 -7.23 15.39 -5.11
C ARG A 285 -7.98 15.79 -6.37
N ILE A 286 -8.30 14.81 -7.18
CA ILE A 286 -9.22 14.93 -8.31
C ILE A 286 -10.29 13.87 -8.18
N GLU A 287 -11.52 14.25 -8.49
CA GLU A 287 -12.69 13.38 -8.52
C GLU A 287 -13.41 13.60 -9.83
N ALA A 288 -13.89 12.52 -10.46
CA ALA A 288 -14.73 12.60 -11.64
C ALA A 288 -15.71 11.43 -11.69
N THR A 289 -16.83 11.63 -12.37
CA THR A 289 -17.78 10.58 -12.70
C THR A 289 -17.31 9.85 -13.95
N VAL A 290 -17.26 8.53 -13.85
CA VAL A 290 -16.88 7.66 -14.96
C VAL A 290 -18.09 7.48 -15.89
N GLY A 291 -17.89 7.68 -17.20
CA GLY A 291 -18.93 7.50 -18.20
C GLY A 291 -19.48 8.81 -18.77
N GLY A 292 -20.75 8.79 -19.18
CA GLY A 292 -21.38 9.82 -20.02
C GLY A 292 -21.56 9.33 -21.45
N ASN A 293 -20.64 9.67 -22.35
CA ASN A 293 -20.61 9.16 -23.72
C ASN A 293 -20.24 7.68 -23.82
N ILE A 294 -19.15 7.29 -23.15
CA ILE A 294 -18.61 5.92 -23.20
C ILE A 294 -18.38 5.44 -21.76
N GLY A 295 -19.06 4.36 -21.37
CA GLY A 295 -18.86 3.73 -20.06
C GLY A 295 -17.56 2.90 -19.95
N PRO A 296 -17.21 2.42 -18.75
CA PRO A 296 -16.07 1.53 -18.51
C PRO A 296 -16.05 0.35 -19.48
N ASN A 297 -14.88 0.07 -20.07
CA ASN A 297 -14.72 -0.97 -21.08
C ASN A 297 -13.26 -1.47 -21.15
N ASN A 298 -13.04 -2.51 -21.95
CA ASN A 298 -11.73 -3.12 -22.21
C ASN A 298 -11.07 -2.61 -23.50
N GLY A 299 -11.55 -1.49 -24.05
CA GLY A 299 -11.08 -0.89 -25.31
C GLY A 299 -9.74 -0.17 -25.15
N ALA A 300 -9.67 0.73 -24.17
CA ALA A 300 -8.45 1.44 -23.80
C ALA A 300 -8.54 1.95 -22.35
N ALA A 301 -7.38 2.19 -21.74
CA ALA A 301 -7.31 2.77 -20.40
C ALA A 301 -7.74 4.24 -20.41
N SER A 302 -8.14 4.76 -19.28
CA SER A 302 -8.31 6.20 -19.04
C SER A 302 -7.83 6.48 -17.63
N ALA A 303 -7.48 7.72 -17.33
CA ALA A 303 -6.89 8.01 -16.04
C ALA A 303 -7.33 9.35 -15.46
N LEU A 304 -7.41 9.36 -14.14
CA LEU A 304 -7.30 10.58 -13.35
C LEU A 304 -5.81 10.88 -13.14
N ILE A 305 -5.45 12.15 -13.24
CA ILE A 305 -4.07 12.61 -13.26
C ILE A 305 -3.82 13.56 -12.08
N LEU A 306 -2.72 13.35 -11.37
CA LEU A 306 -2.24 14.21 -10.28
C LEU A 306 -0.72 14.43 -10.37
N ALA A 307 -0.23 15.46 -9.66
CA ALA A 307 1.17 15.79 -9.50
C ALA A 307 1.95 15.83 -10.84
N THR A 308 1.33 16.36 -11.89
CA THR A 308 2.03 16.58 -13.17
C THR A 308 2.68 17.95 -13.22
N ASN A 309 3.76 18.05 -13.98
CA ASN A 309 4.36 19.34 -14.30
C ASN A 309 3.65 20.01 -15.47
N THR A 310 3.98 21.29 -15.72
CA THR A 310 3.43 22.09 -16.82
C THR A 310 3.72 21.51 -18.21
N ALA A 311 4.78 20.72 -18.39
CA ALA A 311 5.08 20.08 -19.67
C ALA A 311 4.26 18.80 -19.91
N ALA A 312 3.56 18.31 -18.88
CA ALA A 312 2.87 17.02 -18.87
C ALA A 312 3.76 15.83 -19.26
N ASP A 313 5.05 15.89 -18.92
CA ASP A 313 6.03 14.85 -19.26
C ASP A 313 6.39 13.93 -18.08
N GLN A 314 5.80 14.18 -16.91
CA GLN A 314 5.86 13.32 -15.73
C GLN A 314 4.66 13.57 -14.83
N GLY A 315 4.25 12.56 -14.08
CA GLY A 315 3.20 12.69 -13.07
C GLY A 315 2.67 11.33 -12.60
N LEU A 316 1.52 11.35 -11.93
CA LEU A 316 0.86 10.16 -11.37
C LEU A 316 -0.51 9.97 -11.99
N ALA A 317 -0.80 8.73 -12.41
CA ALA A 317 -2.04 8.35 -13.04
C ALA A 317 -2.75 7.26 -12.25
N ALA A 318 -4.00 7.51 -11.88
CA ALA A 318 -4.93 6.49 -11.45
C ALA A 318 -5.68 5.98 -12.68
N ASN A 319 -5.25 4.83 -13.19
CA ASN A 319 -5.71 4.29 -14.45
C ASN A 319 -6.86 3.32 -14.22
N ILE A 320 -7.77 3.31 -15.18
CA ILE A 320 -8.94 2.46 -15.24
C ILE A 320 -8.98 1.81 -16.61
N PHE A 321 -9.01 0.48 -16.64
CA PHE A 321 -9.19 -0.31 -17.86
C PHE A 321 -9.99 -1.55 -17.50
N GLY A 322 -11.18 -1.67 -18.07
CA GLY A 322 -12.13 -2.69 -17.66
C GLY A 322 -12.45 -2.61 -16.17
N ASN A 323 -12.39 -3.76 -15.51
CA ASN A 323 -12.57 -3.91 -14.06
C ASN A 323 -11.25 -3.81 -13.28
N LYS A 324 -10.21 -3.19 -13.85
CA LYS A 324 -8.90 -3.00 -13.21
C LYS A 324 -8.66 -1.55 -12.84
N LEU A 325 -8.07 -1.36 -11.66
CA LEU A 325 -7.49 -0.10 -11.21
C LEU A 325 -6.00 -0.28 -10.90
N TRP A 326 -5.18 0.65 -11.34
CA TRP A 326 -3.78 0.71 -10.92
C TRP A 326 -3.29 2.15 -10.89
N VAL A 327 -2.33 2.40 -10.00
CA VAL A 327 -1.57 3.63 -10.02
C VAL A 327 -0.25 3.41 -10.75
N SER A 328 0.10 4.36 -11.60
CA SER A 328 1.40 4.42 -12.24
C SER A 328 2.00 5.81 -12.13
N ASN A 329 3.33 5.88 -12.12
CA ASN A 329 4.02 7.07 -12.55
C ASN A 329 4.25 6.98 -14.06
N TRP A 330 4.47 8.12 -14.71
CA TRP A 330 4.88 8.12 -16.11
C TRP A 330 6.05 9.05 -16.37
N SER A 331 6.68 8.81 -17.51
CA SER A 331 7.68 9.69 -18.10
C SER A 331 7.41 9.87 -19.60
N GLY A 332 7.83 11.03 -20.13
CA GLY A 332 7.52 11.47 -21.49
C GLY A 332 6.14 12.12 -21.58
N ASN A 333 5.90 12.82 -22.69
CA ASN A 333 4.66 13.57 -22.91
C ASN A 333 3.41 12.70 -22.72
N ILE A 334 2.40 13.16 -21.97
CA ILE A 334 1.17 12.40 -21.64
C ILE A 334 0.44 11.77 -22.85
N ALA A 335 0.59 12.34 -24.05
CA ALA A 335 0.03 11.81 -25.28
C ALA A 335 0.78 10.57 -25.82
N THR A 336 2.05 10.39 -25.44
CA THR A 336 2.94 9.30 -25.88
C THR A 336 3.72 8.68 -24.70
N ALA A 337 3.22 8.84 -23.48
CA ALA A 337 3.96 8.53 -22.26
C ALA A 337 4.14 7.02 -22.04
N SER A 338 5.25 6.67 -21.38
CA SER A 338 5.47 5.33 -20.83
C SER A 338 5.08 5.31 -19.36
N PHE A 339 4.16 4.42 -18.99
CA PHE A 339 3.68 4.29 -17.62
C PHE A 339 4.36 3.11 -16.93
N THR A 340 4.91 3.37 -15.74
CA THR A 340 5.46 2.36 -14.85
C THR A 340 4.48 2.13 -13.72
N MET A 341 3.98 0.91 -13.61
CA MET A 341 3.03 0.54 -12.57
C MET A 341 3.70 0.60 -11.20
N MET A 342 3.05 1.29 -10.26
CA MET A 342 3.51 1.38 -8.87
C MET A 342 2.79 0.38 -7.98
N GLN A 343 1.48 0.24 -8.21
CA GLN A 343 0.58 -0.61 -7.44
C GLN A 343 -0.67 -0.88 -8.26
N ASP A 344 -1.19 -2.10 -8.20
CA ASP A 344 -2.44 -2.47 -8.82
C ASP A 344 -3.41 -3.17 -7.86
N LEU A 345 -4.68 -3.16 -8.25
CA LEU A 345 -5.67 -4.14 -7.84
C LEU A 345 -6.00 -5.01 -9.06
N PRO A 346 -5.51 -6.25 -9.12
CA PRO A 346 -5.87 -7.13 -10.21
C PRO A 346 -7.37 -7.45 -10.17
N GLU A 347 -7.92 -7.84 -11.32
CA GLU A 347 -9.34 -8.27 -11.46
C GLU A 347 -9.78 -9.30 -10.42
N SER A 348 -8.85 -10.16 -9.96
CA SER A 348 -9.08 -11.17 -8.93
C SER A 348 -9.50 -10.61 -7.57
N PHE A 349 -9.38 -9.29 -7.35
CA PHE A 349 -9.90 -8.62 -6.16
C PHE A 349 -11.41 -8.34 -6.24
N GLY A 350 -12.06 -8.64 -7.37
CA GLY A 350 -13.51 -8.52 -7.54
C GLY A 350 -14.00 -7.08 -7.67
N LEU A 351 -13.12 -6.17 -8.10
CA LEU A 351 -13.47 -4.77 -8.32
C LEU A 351 -14.41 -4.63 -9.52
N THR A 352 -15.37 -3.72 -9.45
CA THR A 352 -16.21 -3.35 -10.61
C THR A 352 -16.37 -1.84 -10.64
N VAL A 353 -16.07 -1.23 -11.79
CA VAL A 353 -16.32 0.20 -12.06
C VAL A 353 -17.46 0.27 -13.08
N LYS A 354 -18.48 1.07 -12.79
CA LYS A 354 -19.67 1.22 -13.64
C LYS A 354 -19.81 2.67 -14.10
N SER A 355 -20.57 2.86 -15.19
CA SER A 355 -20.97 4.20 -15.60
C SER A 355 -21.78 4.86 -14.48
N GLY A 356 -21.46 6.11 -14.16
CA GLY A 356 -22.05 6.85 -13.04
C GLY A 356 -21.31 6.69 -11.72
N ASP A 357 -20.34 5.76 -11.61
CA ASP A 357 -19.50 5.69 -10.41
C ASP A 357 -18.60 6.92 -10.32
N ARG A 358 -18.47 7.43 -9.11
CA ARG A 358 -17.56 8.53 -8.80
C ARG A 358 -16.22 7.98 -8.37
N VAL A 359 -15.18 8.29 -9.15
CA VAL A 359 -13.81 7.88 -8.86
C VAL A 359 -13.02 9.09 -8.41
N ALA A 360 -12.29 8.95 -7.31
CA ALA A 360 -11.36 9.97 -6.85
C ALA A 360 -9.94 9.41 -6.76
N PHE A 361 -8.98 10.18 -7.21
CA PHE A 361 -7.56 9.96 -6.94
C PHE A 361 -7.08 11.06 -6.00
N SER A 362 -6.42 10.69 -4.91
CA SER A 362 -5.95 11.63 -3.89
C SER A 362 -4.49 11.34 -3.56
N ILE A 363 -3.74 12.39 -3.25
CA ILE A 363 -2.38 12.33 -2.70
C ILE A 363 -2.30 13.27 -1.50
N TYR A 364 -1.80 12.78 -0.38
CA TYR A 364 -1.57 13.58 0.82
C TYR A 364 -0.23 13.20 1.45
N ASN A 365 0.73 14.12 1.42
CA ASN A 365 2.09 13.93 1.97
C ASN A 365 2.75 12.62 1.47
N GLY A 366 2.62 12.29 0.18
CA GLY A 366 3.27 11.13 -0.44
C GLY A 366 2.51 9.81 -0.28
N ILE A 367 1.38 9.79 0.42
CA ILE A 367 0.42 8.69 0.40
C ILE A 367 -0.61 8.97 -0.69
N GLY A 368 -0.86 8.03 -1.60
CA GLY A 368 -1.93 8.17 -2.58
C GLY A 368 -2.92 7.02 -2.53
N TRP A 369 -4.18 7.32 -2.88
CA TRP A 369 -5.24 6.33 -2.89
C TRP A 369 -6.32 6.64 -3.93
N ILE A 370 -6.99 5.59 -4.39
CA ILE A 370 -8.15 5.66 -5.27
C ILE A 370 -9.40 5.26 -4.49
N GLU A 371 -10.45 6.07 -4.62
CA GLU A 371 -11.77 5.82 -4.05
C GLU A 371 -12.77 5.58 -5.16
N ILE A 372 -13.73 4.67 -4.93
CA ILE A 372 -14.96 4.56 -5.74
C ILE A 372 -16.13 4.82 -4.80
N ASN A 373 -16.99 5.77 -5.16
CA ASN A 373 -18.16 6.16 -4.38
C ASN A 373 -17.80 6.35 -2.90
N ASP A 374 -16.71 7.09 -2.65
CA ASP A 374 -16.19 7.44 -1.33
C ASP A 374 -15.55 6.33 -0.51
N VAL A 375 -15.37 5.15 -1.10
CA VAL A 375 -14.73 4.02 -0.43
C VAL A 375 -13.33 3.83 -1.00
N PRO A 376 -12.26 3.97 -0.18
CA PRO A 376 -10.89 3.67 -0.61
C PRO A 376 -10.75 2.22 -1.07
N GLN A 377 -10.42 2.05 -2.34
CA GLN A 377 -10.21 0.76 -2.99
C GLN A 377 -8.73 0.41 -3.04
N LEU A 378 -7.90 1.32 -3.57
CA LEU A 378 -6.46 1.12 -3.79
C LEU A 378 -5.65 2.14 -3.01
N CYS A 379 -4.61 1.71 -2.32
CA CYS A 379 -3.69 2.57 -1.56
C CYS A 379 -2.25 2.29 -1.99
N VAL A 380 -1.45 3.34 -2.06
CA VAL A 380 -0.05 3.29 -2.52
C VAL A 380 0.77 4.26 -1.70
N GLY A 381 1.95 3.82 -1.26
CA GLY A 381 2.89 4.69 -0.56
C GLY A 381 3.91 5.29 -1.53
N TRP A 382 4.66 6.28 -1.02
CA TRP A 382 5.87 6.80 -1.68
C TRP A 382 5.64 7.52 -3.03
N MET A 383 4.49 8.17 -3.19
CA MET A 383 4.18 8.95 -4.40
C MET A 383 5.23 10.04 -4.68
N HIS A 384 5.69 10.73 -3.63
CA HIS A 384 6.68 11.81 -3.80
C HIS A 384 8.13 11.36 -3.90
N GLY A 385 8.39 10.05 -3.76
CA GLY A 385 9.69 9.50 -4.09
C GLY A 385 9.91 9.26 -5.59
N VAL A 386 8.83 9.26 -6.38
CA VAL A 386 8.88 9.07 -7.84
C VAL A 386 8.47 10.32 -8.63
N VAL A 387 7.71 11.24 -8.01
CA VAL A 387 7.22 12.46 -8.64
C VAL A 387 7.32 13.64 -7.65
N PRO A 388 7.92 14.79 -8.03
CA PRO A 388 8.08 15.92 -7.11
C PRO A 388 6.76 16.43 -6.51
N ALA A 389 6.73 16.70 -5.20
CA ALA A 389 5.57 17.27 -4.51
C ALA A 389 5.19 18.69 -4.98
N ALA A 390 6.11 19.39 -5.64
CA ALA A 390 5.90 20.72 -6.19
C ALA A 390 5.12 20.70 -7.51
N ASN A 391 4.97 19.54 -8.16
CA ASN A 391 4.18 19.43 -9.37
C ASN A 391 2.70 19.75 -9.08
N ASN A 392 2.17 20.71 -9.82
CA ASN A 392 0.95 21.42 -9.46
C ASN A 392 -0.18 21.25 -10.48
N TYR A 393 -0.10 20.30 -11.41
CA TYR A 393 -1.19 20.07 -12.36
C TYR A 393 -1.97 18.79 -12.00
N ALA A 394 -3.25 18.81 -12.33
CA ALA A 394 -4.17 17.69 -12.22
C ALA A 394 -5.11 17.66 -13.42
N GLY A 395 -5.74 16.53 -13.68
CA GLY A 395 -6.74 16.45 -14.75
C GLY A 395 -7.06 15.05 -15.21
N LEU A 396 -7.41 14.92 -16.48
CA LEU A 396 -7.96 13.71 -17.06
C LEU A 396 -7.10 13.20 -18.21
N ARG A 397 -7.19 11.91 -18.47
CA ARG A 397 -6.63 11.27 -19.66
C ARG A 397 -7.64 10.32 -20.28
N VAL A 398 -7.76 10.40 -21.60
CA VAL A 398 -8.54 9.50 -22.46
C VAL A 398 -7.66 9.06 -23.63
N GLY A 399 -8.06 8.02 -24.34
CA GLY A 399 -7.34 7.63 -25.55
C GLY A 399 -7.93 6.41 -26.23
N ARG A 400 -7.31 6.01 -27.32
CA ARG A 400 -7.75 4.87 -28.14
C ARG A 400 -6.69 3.77 -28.16
N GLY A 401 -7.12 2.57 -27.79
CA GLY A 401 -6.36 1.33 -27.92
C GLY A 401 -6.80 0.54 -29.13
N SER A 402 -6.20 -0.62 -29.36
CA SER A 402 -6.54 -1.54 -30.45
C SER A 402 -8.01 -1.95 -30.46
N SER A 403 -8.60 -2.11 -29.28
CA SER A 403 -9.96 -2.61 -29.09
C SER A 403 -11.02 -1.50 -29.04
N GLY A 404 -10.63 -0.23 -29.11
CA GLY A 404 -11.55 0.91 -29.14
C GLY A 404 -11.15 2.08 -28.24
N ASN A 405 -12.11 2.96 -28.00
CA ASN A 405 -11.92 4.16 -27.17
C ASN A 405 -12.01 3.82 -25.68
N SER A 406 -11.26 4.55 -24.87
CA SER A 406 -11.41 4.55 -23.42
C SER A 406 -12.80 5.05 -23.01
N HIS A 407 -13.16 4.86 -21.75
CA HIS A 407 -14.33 5.55 -21.21
C HIS A 407 -14.12 7.07 -21.18
N SER A 408 -15.23 7.80 -21.06
CA SER A 408 -15.27 9.26 -20.93
C SER A 408 -15.39 9.70 -19.47
N TRP A 409 -15.07 10.97 -19.22
CA TRP A 409 -15.14 11.58 -17.88
C TRP A 409 -16.18 12.68 -17.83
N ASN A 410 -16.91 12.76 -16.73
CA ASN A 410 -17.88 13.82 -16.45
C ASN A 410 -17.74 14.32 -14.99
N ASP A 411 -18.36 15.45 -14.65
CA ASP A 411 -18.54 15.96 -13.28
C ASP A 411 -17.22 16.00 -12.50
N VAL A 412 -16.25 16.72 -13.05
CA VAL A 412 -14.87 16.80 -12.57
C VAL A 412 -14.77 17.84 -11.46
N ARG A 413 -14.14 17.44 -10.35
CA ARG A 413 -13.80 18.31 -9.21
C ARG A 413 -12.32 18.17 -8.90
N ILE A 414 -11.65 19.28 -8.65
CA ILE A 414 -10.27 19.30 -8.15
C ILE A 414 -10.26 19.97 -6.78
N PHE A 415 -9.49 19.40 -5.87
CA PHE A 415 -9.40 19.84 -4.48
C PHE A 415 -7.95 20.02 -4.05
N SER A 416 -7.76 21.02 -3.18
CA SER A 416 -6.56 21.27 -2.41
C SER A 416 -6.70 20.69 -1.01
N GLY A 417 -5.61 20.13 -0.49
CA GLY A 417 -5.56 19.65 0.89
C GLY A 417 -5.08 20.73 1.86
N LEU A 418 -5.83 20.93 2.94
CA LEU A 418 -5.42 21.73 4.09
C LEU A 418 -4.26 21.05 4.84
N GLY A 419 -3.48 21.86 5.57
CA GLY A 419 -2.20 21.46 6.14
C GLY A 419 -2.08 21.44 7.64
#